data_AF-A0A3D4RTV9-F1
#
_entry.id   AF-A0A3D4RTV9-F1
#
_cell.length_a   1.000
_cell.length_b   1.000
_cell.length_c   1.000
_cell.angle_alpha   90.00
_cell.angle_beta   90.00
_cell.angle_gamma   90.00
#
_symmetry.space_group_name_H-M   'P 1'
#
loop_
_entity.id
_entity.type
_entity.pdbx_description
1 polymer ?
#
loop_
_entity_poly.entity_id
_entity_poly.type
_entity_poly.pdbx_seq_one_letter_code
_entity_poly.pdbx_strand_id
1 'polypeptide(L)' 'IMGAAVTHLALTTQPNRLIAASDLHTYSSLSTAKGQPIFIEDGMMGMASHLPGLGLEVDLESLGEPVQVIAA' A
#
# COMPACT_ATOMS: atom_id res chain seq x y z
N ILE A 1 4.05 -0.23 -1.73
CA ILE A 1 3.12 -0.68 -2.81
C ILE A 1 2.15 -1.77 -2.33
N MET A 2 2.63 -2.94 -1.87
CA MET A 2 1.76 -4.04 -1.41
C MET A 2 0.71 -3.63 -0.37
N GLY A 3 1.08 -2.81 0.61
CA GLY A 3 0.16 -2.33 1.65
C GLY A 3 -1.09 -1.68 1.06
N ALA A 4 -0.94 -0.79 0.07
CA ALA A 4 -2.08 -0.05 -0.49
C ALA A 4 -3.03 -0.97 -1.24
N ALA A 5 -2.50 -1.94 -1.99
CA ALA A 5 -3.32 -2.94 -2.68
C ALA A 5 -4.12 -3.80 -1.68
N VAL A 6 -3.49 -4.25 -0.60
CA VAL A 6 -4.15 -5.02 0.47
C VAL A 6 -5.21 -4.16 1.16
N THR A 7 -4.91 -2.90 1.49
CA THR A 7 -5.87 -1.98 2.11
C THR A 7 -7.08 -1.74 1.21
N HIS A 8 -6.89 -1.46 -0.09
CA HIS A 8 -8.02 -1.31 -1.03
C HIS A 8 -8.88 -2.57 -1.13
N LEU A 9 -8.26 -3.76 -1.19
CA LEU A 9 -8.99 -5.02 -1.22
C LEU A 9 -9.76 -5.25 0.10
N ALA A 10 -9.15 -4.96 1.24
CA ALA A 10 -9.78 -5.08 2.55
C ALA A 10 -11.00 -4.13 2.67
N LEU A 11 -10.85 -2.86 2.28
CA LEU A 11 -11.92 -1.85 2.33
C LEU A 11 -13.10 -2.17 1.39
N THR A 12 -12.87 -2.96 0.35
CA THR A 12 -13.92 -3.41 -0.59
C THR A 12 -14.44 -4.81 -0.30
N THR A 13 -13.92 -5.48 0.73
CA THR A 13 -14.42 -6.78 1.20
C THR A 13 -15.49 -6.57 2.27
N GLN A 14 -16.62 -7.26 2.13
CA GLN A 14 -17.70 -7.16 3.13
C GLN A 14 -17.19 -7.58 4.52
N PRO A 15 -17.59 -6.90 5.61
CA PRO A 15 -17.07 -7.18 6.95
C PRO A 15 -17.24 -8.63 7.42
N ASN A 16 -18.32 -9.30 7.02
CA ASN A 16 -18.56 -10.72 7.34
C ASN A 16 -17.72 -11.71 6.50
N ARG A 17 -16.88 -11.20 5.60
CA ARG A 17 -15.97 -11.98 4.73
C ARG A 17 -14.51 -11.56 4.89
N LEU A 18 -14.23 -10.52 5.68
CA LEU A 18 -12.89 -10.06 6.00
C LEU A 18 -12.55 -10.44 7.44
N ILE A 19 -11.74 -11.49 7.61
CA ILE A 19 -11.31 -11.93 8.95
C ILE A 19 -10.24 -10.97 9.50
N ALA A 20 -9.25 -10.64 8.67
CA ALA A 20 -8.16 -9.73 9.02
C ALA A 20 -7.46 -9.22 7.76
N ALA A 21 -6.78 -8.09 7.88
CA ALA A 21 -5.77 -7.59 6.96
C ALA A 21 -4.53 -7.19 7.78
N SER A 22 -3.34 -7.21 7.18
CA SER A 22 -2.10 -6.86 7.87
C SER A 22 -1.36 -5.74 7.15
N ASP A 23 -0.84 -4.82 7.94
CA ASP A 23 -0.11 -3.61 7.57
C ASP A 23 1.36 -3.92 7.28
N LEU A 24 1.64 -4.81 6.31
CA LEU A 24 2.99 -5.30 6.01
C LEU A 24 4.06 -4.21 5.81
N HIS A 25 3.64 -2.98 5.47
CA HIS A 25 4.52 -1.84 5.27
C HIS A 25 5.14 -1.27 6.55
N THR A 26 4.60 -1.57 7.75
CA THR A 26 5.12 -1.06 9.03
C THR A 26 6.22 -1.92 9.65
N TYR A 27 6.39 -3.15 9.16
CA TYR A 27 7.41 -4.09 9.63
C TYR A 27 8.81 -3.83 9.04
N SER A 28 8.93 -2.84 8.15
CA SER A 28 10.16 -2.47 7.47
C SER A 28 10.50 -1.01 7.76
N SER A 29 11.79 -0.72 7.97
CA SER A 29 12.30 0.65 8.00
C SER A 29 12.48 1.26 6.61
N LEU A 30 12.40 0.44 5.56
CA LEU A 30 12.49 0.84 4.16
C LEU A 30 11.09 0.99 3.54
N SER A 31 10.93 1.99 2.66
CA SER A 31 9.70 2.22 1.90
C SER A 31 9.93 2.10 0.40
N THR A 32 8.86 1.75 -0.32
CA THR A 32 8.81 1.72 -1.80
C THR A 32 7.90 2.80 -2.38
N ALA A 33 7.28 3.60 -1.51
CA ALA A 33 6.36 4.67 -1.86
C ALA A 33 6.66 5.92 -1.03
N LYS A 34 6.41 7.08 -1.61
CA LYS A 34 6.55 8.35 -0.90
C LYS A 34 5.34 8.62 0.00
N GLY A 35 5.60 9.32 1.09
CA GLY A 35 4.58 9.69 2.07
C GLY A 35 4.05 8.50 2.88
N GLN A 36 2.89 8.70 3.49
CA GLN A 36 2.18 7.70 4.30
C GLN A 36 0.76 7.52 3.72
N PRO A 37 0.61 6.76 2.62
CA PRO A 37 -0.67 6.63 1.92
C PRO A 37 -1.69 5.78 2.68
N ILE A 38 -1.26 5.07 3.72
CA ILE A 38 -2.08 4.21 4.57
C ILE A 38 -1.95 4.76 6.00
N PHE A 39 -3.08 4.93 6.69
CA PHE A 39 -3.08 5.23 8.11
C PHE A 39 -3.43 3.99 8.91
N ILE A 40 -2.96 3.93 10.16
CA ILE A 40 -3.30 2.90 11.13
C ILE A 40 -3.79 3.58 12.39
N GLU A 41 -5.00 3.24 12.82
CA GLU A 41 -5.66 3.81 13.99
C GLU A 41 -6.45 2.69 14.69
N ASP A 42 -6.24 2.52 16.00
CA ASP A 42 -6.92 1.51 16.82
C ASP A 42 -6.90 0.08 16.24
N GLY A 43 -5.78 -0.30 15.63
CA GLY A 43 -5.60 -1.62 15.00
C GLY A 43 -6.30 -1.79 13.65
N MET A 44 -6.91 -0.74 13.12
CA MET A 44 -7.54 -0.70 11.81
C MET A 44 -6.66 0.06 10.82
N MET A 45 -6.73 -0.31 9.54
CA MET A 45 -6.01 0.39 8.48
C MET A 45 -6.97 0.97 7.44
N GLY A 46 -6.60 2.12 6.88
CA GLY A 46 -7.34 2.77 5.82
C GLY A 46 -6.44 3.55 4.87
N MET A 47 -6.99 3.95 3.72
CA MET A 47 -6.27 4.80 2.78
C MET A 47 -6.36 6.26 3.23
N ALA A 48 -5.21 6.91 3.39
CA ALA A 48 -5.12 8.34 3.67
C ALA A 48 -5.24 9.20 2.39
N SER A 49 -5.08 8.57 1.23
CA SER A 49 -5.13 9.21 -0.08
C SER A 49 -6.46 9.00 -0.80
N HIS A 50 -6.92 10.02 -1.52
CA HIS A 50 -8.08 9.95 -2.44
C HIS A 50 -7.65 9.99 -3.92
N LEU A 51 -6.35 9.83 -4.20
CA LEU A 51 -5.85 9.82 -5.57
C LEU A 51 -6.33 8.56 -6.31
N PRO A 52 -6.50 8.61 -7.65
CA PRO A 52 -6.89 7.46 -8.45
C PRO A 52 -5.93 6.27 -8.33
N GLY A 53 -6.43 5.08 -8.63
CA GLY A 53 -5.65 3.84 -8.60
C GLY A 53 -5.34 3.40 -7.18
N LEU A 54 -4.09 3.02 -6.91
CA LEU A 54 -3.61 2.65 -5.57
C LEU A 54 -3.31 3.86 -4.67
N GLY A 55 -3.50 5.08 -5.19
CA GLY A 55 -3.37 6.31 -4.42
C GLY A 55 -1.97 6.61 -3.86
N LEU A 56 -0.92 6.00 -4.43
CA LEU A 56 0.47 6.15 -3.99
C LEU A 56 1.36 6.80 -5.06
N GLU A 57 2.41 7.48 -4.61
CA GLU A 57 3.53 7.88 -5.44
C GLU A 57 4.70 6.92 -5.16
N VAL A 58 5.35 6.43 -6.22
CA VAL A 58 6.45 5.48 -6.09
C VAL A 58 7.74 6.22 -5.69
N ASP A 59 8.49 5.63 -4.76
CA ASP A 59 9.83 6.11 -4.41
C ASP A 59 10.88 5.43 -5.31
N LEU A 60 11.18 6.05 -6.45
CA LEU A 60 12.13 5.53 -7.43
C LEU A 60 13.57 5.51 -6.91
N GLU A 61 13.93 6.41 -6.00
CA GLU A 61 15.27 6.44 -5.40
C GLU A 61 15.49 5.21 -4.53
N SER A 62 14.51 4.88 -3.68
CA SER A 62 14.54 3.66 -2.86
C SER A 62 14.46 2.36 -3.66
N LEU A 63 13.80 2.39 -4.83
CA LEU A 63 13.72 1.21 -5.72
C LEU A 63 14.99 0.99 -6.54
N GLY A 64 15.75 2.04 -6.82
CA GLY A 64 16.93 1.99 -7.68
C GLY A 64 16.60 1.71 -9.15
N GLU A 65 17.63 1.32 -9.90
CA GLU A 65 17.50 1.07 -11.33
C GLU A 65 16.68 -0.20 -11.63
N PRO A 66 15.80 -0.18 -12.64
CA PRO A 66 15.07 -1.36 -13.06
C PRO A 66 16.01 -2.50 -13.46
N VAL A 67 15.81 -3.69 -12.88
CA VAL A 67 16.59 -4.90 -13.23
C VAL A 67 16.21 -5.42 -14.62
N GLN A 68 14.96 -5.19 -15.04
CA GLN A 68 14.45 -5.58 -16.35
C GLN A 68 13.36 -4.61 -16.81
N VAL A 69 13.45 -4.17 -18.06
CA VAL A 69 12.41 -3.36 -18.72
C VAL A 69 11.72 -4.23 -19.76
N ILE A 70 10.41 -4.41 -19.60
CA ILE A 70 9.58 -5.09 -20.59
C ILE A 70 8.84 -4.02 -21.38
N ALA A 71 9.23 -3.81 -22.63
CA ALA A 71 8.52 -2.95 -23.57
C ALA A 71 7.35 -3.72 -24.20
N ALA A 72 6.22 -3.04 -24.37
CA ALA A 72 5.01 -3.56 -24.99
C ALA A 72 5.12 -3.60 -26.52
#